data_AF-A0A8J4XRB7-F1
#
_entry.id   AF-A0A8J4XRB7-F1
#
_cell.length_a   1.000
_cell.length_b   1.000
_cell.length_c   1.000
_cell.angle_alpha   90.00
_cell.angle_beta   90.00
_cell.angle_gamma   90.00
#
_symmetry.space_group_name_H-M   'P 1'
#
loop_
_entity.id
_entity.type
_entity.pdbx_description
1 polymer ?
#
loop_
_entity_poly.entity_id
_entity_poly.type
_entity_poly.pdbx_seq_one_letter_code
_entity_poly.pdbx_strand_id
1 'polypeptide(L)'
;MEFRCVEECSQCCIEREYYPSKKFGKIGVLILPEEKERIEKLAKEKNLDIKILPRIGISNDSSSPPTKILAYQMMGIDKNGNTCPFLDTESGNKSPHNGFPCKIYKDRPLACKTYPLIESDPITLDEKCKFCKEHKTADENLNSEMESLIKIKEQMSTDSPFIWRFATEVGEIQDSSMFESGWILEE
;
A
#
# COMPACT_ATOMS: atom_id res chain seq x y z
N MET A 1 20.70 6.26 15.54
CA MET A 1 19.59 7.20 15.77
C MET A 1 18.31 6.39 15.67
N GLU A 2 17.46 6.49 16.68
CA GLU A 2 16.23 5.69 16.77
C GLU A 2 15.16 6.23 15.81
N PHE A 3 14.56 5.35 15.00
CA PHE A 3 13.43 5.73 14.15
C PHE A 3 12.20 6.11 14.98
N ARG A 4 11.65 7.32 14.77
CA ARG A 4 10.40 7.79 15.37
C ARG A 4 9.62 8.63 14.36
N CYS A 5 8.28 8.58 14.39
CA CYS A 5 7.47 9.44 13.54
C CYS A 5 7.67 10.93 13.92
N VAL A 6 7.93 11.75 12.90
CA VAL A 6 8.04 13.22 13.00
C VAL A 6 6.67 13.90 13.00
N GLU A 7 6.64 15.17 13.42
CA GLU A 7 5.41 15.95 13.45
C GLU A 7 4.77 16.11 12.05
N GLU A 8 3.44 16.00 11.99
CA GLU A 8 2.60 16.10 10.79
C GLU A 8 2.81 14.99 9.75
N CYS A 9 3.27 13.82 10.18
CA CYS A 9 3.48 12.67 9.29
C CYS A 9 2.16 12.00 8.87
N SER A 10 1.76 12.19 7.61
CA SER A 10 0.68 11.40 6.97
C SER A 10 0.79 11.33 5.44
N GLN A 11 1.91 11.77 4.85
CA GLN A 11 2.05 11.90 3.40
C GLN A 11 1.82 10.58 2.66
N CYS A 12 2.36 9.45 3.15
CA CYS A 12 2.11 8.12 2.56
C CYS A 12 0.64 7.64 2.66
N CYS A 13 -0.16 8.27 3.53
CA CYS A 13 -1.58 8.02 3.66
C CYS A 13 -2.44 8.96 2.81
N ILE A 14 -1.87 10.03 2.24
CA ILE A 14 -2.59 11.06 1.48
C ILE A 14 -2.16 11.07 0.01
N GLU A 15 -0.95 10.65 -0.31
CA GLU A 15 -0.44 10.68 -1.68
C GLU A 15 -0.16 9.26 -2.18
N ARG A 16 -0.74 8.90 -3.32
CA ARG A 16 -0.48 7.64 -4.02
C ARG A 16 0.26 7.87 -5.31
N GLU A 17 1.09 6.88 -5.64
CA GLU A 17 1.84 6.87 -6.89
C GLU A 17 1.12 6.05 -7.96
N TYR A 18 1.49 6.30 -9.21
CA TYR A 18 1.23 5.39 -10.31
C TYR A 18 2.29 4.30 -10.35
N TYR A 19 1.89 3.05 -10.51
CA TYR A 19 2.85 1.96 -10.66
C TYR A 19 2.22 0.74 -11.37
N PRO A 20 2.94 0.07 -12.28
CA PRO A 20 4.29 0.42 -12.78
C PRO A 20 4.29 1.65 -13.70
N SER A 21 3.13 2.08 -14.19
CA SER A 21 2.98 3.31 -14.98
C SER A 21 1.55 3.85 -14.85
N LYS A 22 1.28 5.02 -15.43
CA LYS A 22 -0.09 5.58 -15.50
C LYS A 22 -1.10 4.63 -16.11
N LYS A 23 -0.66 3.74 -17.02
CA LYS A 23 -1.48 2.68 -17.63
C LYS A 23 -2.27 1.86 -16.60
N PHE A 24 -1.67 1.57 -15.47
CA PHE A 24 -2.25 0.72 -14.43
C PHE A 24 -3.09 1.49 -13.40
N GLY A 25 -3.12 2.83 -13.51
CA GLY A 25 -3.65 3.69 -12.46
C GLY A 25 -2.75 3.74 -11.22
N LYS A 26 -3.23 4.42 -10.19
CA LYS A 26 -2.55 4.53 -8.91
C LYS A 26 -2.66 3.24 -8.12
N ILE A 27 -1.64 3.00 -7.31
CA ILE A 27 -1.57 1.84 -6.42
C ILE A 27 -2.23 2.11 -5.07
N GLY A 28 -2.95 1.11 -4.58
CA GLY A 28 -3.47 1.07 -3.22
C GLY A 28 -2.45 0.52 -2.20
N VAL A 29 -2.85 0.49 -0.92
CA VAL A 29 -2.07 -0.20 0.13
C VAL A 29 -2.09 -1.70 -0.17
N LEU A 30 -0.92 -2.35 -0.23
CA LEU A 30 -0.84 -3.80 -0.37
C LEU A 30 -1.57 -4.49 0.80
N ILE A 31 -2.50 -5.39 0.47
CA ILE A 31 -3.21 -6.24 1.41
C ILE A 31 -2.94 -7.68 1.03
N LEU A 32 -2.34 -8.46 1.93
CA LEU A 32 -2.15 -9.90 1.69
C LEU A 32 -3.50 -10.64 1.75
N PRO A 33 -3.67 -11.78 1.06
CA PRO A 33 -4.93 -12.52 1.05
C PRO A 33 -5.47 -12.83 2.45
N GLU A 34 -4.58 -13.17 3.38
CA GLU A 34 -4.91 -13.44 4.79
C GLU A 34 -5.37 -12.20 5.57
N GLU A 35 -4.99 -10.99 5.14
CA GLU A 35 -5.38 -9.74 5.79
C GLU A 35 -6.73 -9.22 5.28
N LYS A 36 -7.16 -9.64 4.08
CA LYS A 36 -8.30 -9.05 3.37
C LYS A 36 -9.58 -9.02 4.23
N GLU A 37 -10.03 -10.18 4.70
CA GLU A 37 -11.28 -10.29 5.47
C GLU A 37 -11.22 -9.48 6.77
N ARG A 38 -10.05 -9.46 7.42
CA ARG A 38 -9.80 -8.70 8.64
C ARG A 38 -9.93 -7.20 8.39
N ILE A 39 -9.37 -6.69 7.29
CA ILE A 39 -9.44 -5.27 6.91
C ILE A 39 -10.88 -4.87 6.54
N GLU A 40 -11.60 -5.71 5.81
CA GLU A 40 -13.02 -5.48 5.50
C GLU A 40 -13.88 -5.42 6.76
N LYS A 41 -13.62 -6.30 7.74
CA LYS A 41 -14.30 -6.27 9.04
C LYS A 41 -14.02 -4.97 9.80
N LEU A 42 -12.75 -4.54 9.86
CA LEU A 42 -12.37 -3.29 10.51
C LEU A 42 -13.03 -2.07 9.84
N ALA A 43 -13.15 -2.05 8.51
CA ALA A 43 -13.85 -0.98 7.80
C ALA A 43 -15.33 -0.91 8.20
N LYS A 44 -16.02 -2.06 8.25
CA LYS A 44 -17.42 -2.15 8.68
C LYS A 44 -17.60 -1.66 10.12
N GLU A 45 -16.74 -2.08 11.05
CA GLU A 45 -16.77 -1.64 12.45
C GLU A 45 -16.56 -0.12 12.61
N LYS A 46 -15.88 0.52 11.67
CA LYS A 46 -15.64 1.96 11.64
C LYS A 46 -16.63 2.74 10.76
N ASN A 47 -17.64 2.06 10.18
CA ASN A 47 -18.58 2.63 9.21
C ASN A 47 -17.88 3.31 8.02
N LEU A 48 -16.82 2.68 7.51
CA LEU A 48 -16.06 3.15 6.35
C LEU A 48 -16.41 2.29 5.14
N ASP A 49 -16.66 2.94 4.00
CA ASP A 49 -16.70 2.27 2.71
C ASP A 49 -15.28 2.17 2.16
N ILE A 50 -14.83 0.95 1.86
CA ILE A 50 -13.49 0.69 1.32
C ILE A 50 -13.58 -0.12 0.04
N LYS A 51 -12.71 0.23 -0.92
CA LYS A 51 -12.55 -0.51 -2.17
C LYS A 51 -11.26 -1.32 -2.11
N ILE A 52 -11.38 -2.64 -2.08
CA ILE A 52 -10.24 -3.56 -2.20
C ILE A 52 -10.28 -4.22 -3.58
N LEU A 53 -9.24 -3.98 -4.37
CA LEU A 53 -9.06 -4.57 -5.69
C LEU A 53 -7.97 -5.65 -5.67
N PRO A 54 -7.95 -6.58 -6.63
CA PRO A 54 -6.76 -7.37 -6.87
C PRO A 54 -5.56 -6.47 -7.20
N ARG A 55 -4.34 -6.94 -6.93
CA ARG A 55 -3.09 -6.23 -7.27
C ARG A 55 -2.18 -7.10 -8.11
N ILE A 56 -1.86 -8.30 -7.60
CA ILE A 56 -0.96 -9.25 -8.25
C ILE A 56 -1.64 -10.62 -8.29
N GLY A 57 -1.71 -11.20 -9.48
CA GLY A 57 -2.18 -12.55 -9.73
C GLY A 57 -1.09 -13.39 -10.38
N ILE A 58 -1.23 -14.71 -10.32
CA ILE A 58 -0.30 -15.65 -10.94
C ILE A 58 -1.05 -16.77 -11.67
N SER A 59 -0.43 -17.33 -12.69
CA SER A 59 -0.90 -18.53 -13.38
C SER A 59 0.26 -19.34 -13.97
N ASN A 60 -0.03 -20.58 -14.35
CA ASN A 60 0.88 -21.43 -15.13
C ASN A 60 0.60 -21.36 -16.65
N ASP A 61 -0.40 -20.58 -17.05
CA ASP A 61 -0.80 -20.38 -18.45
C ASP A 61 -1.10 -18.89 -18.67
N SER A 62 -0.54 -18.31 -19.73
CA SER A 62 -0.75 -16.92 -20.13
C SER A 62 -2.03 -16.70 -20.94
N SER A 63 -2.70 -17.77 -21.38
CA SER A 63 -3.89 -17.69 -22.24
C SER A 63 -5.19 -17.32 -21.50
N SER A 64 -5.16 -17.31 -20.16
CA SER A 64 -6.32 -17.05 -19.30
C SER A 64 -5.95 -16.15 -18.11
N PRO A 65 -6.94 -15.46 -17.49
CA PRO A 65 -6.71 -14.65 -16.29
C PRO A 65 -6.03 -15.43 -15.15
N PRO A 66 -5.40 -14.75 -14.17
CA PRO A 66 -4.67 -15.41 -13.09
C PRO A 66 -5.56 -16.40 -12.32
N THR A 67 -4.99 -17.57 -12.02
CA THR A 67 -5.69 -18.63 -11.28
C THR A 67 -5.60 -18.44 -9.76
N LYS A 68 -4.61 -17.68 -9.28
CA LYS A 68 -4.45 -17.32 -7.87
C LYS A 68 -4.09 -15.83 -7.73
N ILE A 69 -4.68 -15.18 -6.73
CA ILE A 69 -4.32 -13.81 -6.34
C ILE A 69 -3.27 -13.90 -5.23
N LEU A 70 -2.10 -13.32 -5.45
CA LEU A 70 -1.04 -13.20 -4.43
C LEU A 70 -1.23 -11.97 -3.55
N ALA A 71 -1.81 -10.91 -4.09
CA ALA A 71 -2.00 -9.67 -3.36
C ALA A 71 -3.23 -8.90 -3.82
N TYR A 72 -3.82 -8.21 -2.87
CA TYR A 72 -4.84 -7.20 -3.08
C TYR A 72 -4.27 -5.80 -2.82
N GLN A 73 -5.06 -4.79 -3.14
CA GLN A 73 -4.76 -3.40 -2.85
C GLN A 73 -6.00 -2.67 -2.35
N MET A 74 -5.87 -1.99 -1.21
CA MET A 74 -6.89 -1.09 -0.67
C MET A 74 -6.71 0.30 -1.27
N MET A 75 -7.71 0.75 -2.01
CA MET A 75 -7.70 2.05 -2.69
C MET A 75 -8.02 3.20 -1.74
N GLY A 76 -7.61 4.41 -2.12
CA GLY A 76 -8.04 5.62 -1.42
C GLY A 76 -9.52 5.95 -1.65
N ILE A 77 -10.08 6.78 -0.78
CA ILE A 77 -11.49 7.20 -0.81
C ILE A 77 -11.79 8.25 -1.89
N ASP A 78 -10.80 9.05 -2.25
CA ASP A 78 -10.96 10.07 -3.28
C ASP A 78 -11.03 9.45 -4.66
N LYS A 79 -11.66 10.17 -5.60
CA LYS A 79 -11.71 9.76 -7.02
C LYS A 79 -10.32 9.51 -7.62
N ASN A 80 -9.31 10.27 -7.19
CA ASN A 80 -7.93 10.08 -7.63
C ASN A 80 -7.14 9.04 -6.83
N GLY A 81 -7.79 8.32 -5.90
CA GLY A 81 -7.25 7.19 -5.14
C GLY A 81 -6.30 7.55 -4.01
N ASN A 82 -6.18 8.83 -3.65
CA ASN A 82 -5.13 9.32 -2.77
C ASN A 82 -5.32 9.00 -1.28
N THR A 83 -6.37 9.54 -0.68
CA THR A 83 -6.53 9.51 0.78
C THR A 83 -6.90 8.13 1.28
N CYS A 84 -6.13 7.62 2.25
CA CYS A 84 -6.40 6.36 2.91
C CYS A 84 -7.77 6.41 3.62
N PRO A 85 -8.65 5.40 3.44
CA PRO A 85 -9.97 5.38 4.07
C PRO A 85 -9.95 5.40 5.61
N PHE A 86 -8.86 4.91 6.20
CA PHE A 86 -8.70 4.86 7.66
C PHE A 86 -8.04 6.10 8.24
N LEU A 87 -7.64 7.07 7.41
CA LEU A 87 -7.08 8.33 7.89
C LEU A 87 -8.22 9.23 8.35
N ASP A 88 -8.16 9.70 9.59
CA ASP A 88 -9.17 10.59 10.14
C ASP A 88 -8.83 12.06 9.83
N THR A 89 -9.41 12.58 8.76
CA THR A 89 -9.22 13.96 8.30
C THR A 89 -10.31 14.93 8.78
N GLU A 90 -11.41 14.42 9.35
CA GLU A 90 -12.63 15.20 9.62
C GLU A 90 -12.84 15.54 11.09
N SER A 91 -12.40 14.68 12.02
CA SER A 91 -12.73 14.86 13.44
C SER A 91 -12.00 16.02 14.13
N GLY A 92 -10.97 16.58 13.49
CA GLY A 92 -10.05 17.55 14.11
C GLY A 92 -9.07 16.93 15.12
N ASN A 93 -9.16 15.62 15.39
CA ASN A 93 -8.24 14.92 16.27
C ASN A 93 -6.84 14.86 15.67
N LYS A 94 -5.85 14.76 16.56
CA LYS A 94 -4.43 14.64 16.20
C LYS A 94 -3.85 13.36 16.78
N SER A 95 -2.95 12.73 16.03
CA SER A 95 -2.10 11.67 16.56
C SER A 95 -1.11 12.25 17.58
N PRO A 96 -0.41 11.40 18.37
CA PRO A 96 0.69 11.85 19.23
C PRO A 96 1.81 12.59 18.49
N HIS A 97 1.85 12.49 17.16
CA HIS A 97 2.80 13.17 16.28
C HIS A 97 2.16 14.33 15.51
N ASN A 98 1.07 14.90 16.02
CA ASN A 98 0.35 16.05 15.46
C ASN A 98 -0.17 15.89 14.01
N GLY A 99 -0.14 14.67 13.46
CA GLY A 99 -0.70 14.31 12.16
C GLY A 99 -2.16 13.82 12.27
N PHE A 100 -2.76 13.46 11.13
CA PHE A 100 -4.08 12.81 11.13
C PHE A 100 -3.98 11.39 11.72
N PRO A 101 -4.86 11.01 12.67
CA PRO A 101 -4.79 9.69 13.28
C PRO A 101 -5.30 8.61 12.31
N CYS A 102 -4.64 7.46 12.32
CA CYS A 102 -5.13 6.25 11.65
C CYS A 102 -6.10 5.50 12.56
N LYS A 103 -7.35 5.32 12.11
CA LYS A 103 -8.44 4.66 12.86
C LYS A 103 -8.17 3.18 13.17
N ILE A 104 -7.18 2.57 12.52
CA ILE A 104 -6.74 1.19 12.72
C ILE A 104 -5.23 1.10 12.98
N TYR A 105 -4.60 2.10 13.60
CA TYR A 105 -3.15 2.16 13.71
C TYR A 105 -2.49 0.86 14.24
N LYS A 106 -3.07 0.22 15.26
CA LYS A 106 -2.55 -1.05 15.82
C LYS A 106 -2.77 -2.25 14.90
N ASP A 107 -3.86 -2.20 14.13
CA ASP A 107 -4.33 -3.26 13.25
C ASP A 107 -4.01 -2.99 11.77
N ARG A 108 -3.11 -2.03 11.51
CA ARG A 108 -2.73 -1.62 10.16
C ARG A 108 -2.16 -2.80 9.35
N PRO A 109 -2.34 -2.82 8.01
CA PRO A 109 -1.79 -3.87 7.16
C PRO A 109 -0.27 -4.02 7.32
N LEU A 110 0.27 -5.21 7.02
CA LEU A 110 1.71 -5.45 7.07
C LEU A 110 2.49 -4.41 6.24
N ALA A 111 1.98 -4.04 5.06
CA ALA A 111 2.62 -3.03 4.22
C ALA A 111 2.75 -1.66 4.91
N CYS A 112 1.80 -1.29 5.76
CA CYS A 112 1.89 -0.07 6.58
C CYS A 112 2.80 -0.24 7.80
N LYS A 113 3.06 -1.47 8.25
CA LYS A 113 4.02 -1.78 9.33
C LYS A 113 5.46 -1.82 8.84
N THR A 114 5.68 -2.08 7.55
CA THR A 114 7.00 -2.06 6.92
C THR A 114 7.56 -0.65 6.76
N TYR A 115 6.71 0.37 6.72
CA TYR A 115 7.16 1.75 6.51
C TYR A 115 8.12 2.21 7.63
N PRO A 116 9.29 2.79 7.30
CA PRO A 116 9.65 3.40 6.01
C PRO A 116 10.53 2.53 5.10
N LEU A 117 10.66 1.22 5.35
CA LEU A 117 11.51 0.35 4.53
C LEU A 117 10.96 0.20 3.11
N ILE A 118 11.84 0.29 2.12
CA ILE A 118 11.59 -0.05 0.72
C ILE A 118 12.31 -1.37 0.41
N GLU A 119 11.58 -2.27 -0.26
CA GLU A 119 12.15 -3.49 -0.79
C GLU A 119 13.09 -3.18 -1.97
N SER A 120 14.39 -3.20 -1.70
CA SER A 120 15.47 -3.04 -2.68
C SER A 120 16.67 -3.91 -2.26
N ASP A 121 17.69 -4.01 -3.13
CA ASP A 121 18.95 -4.68 -2.80
C ASP A 121 20.13 -3.70 -2.90
N PRO A 122 20.66 -3.19 -1.77
CA PRO A 122 20.23 -3.42 -0.39
C PRO A 122 18.90 -2.72 -0.04
N ILE A 123 18.26 -3.11 1.07
CA ILE A 123 17.03 -2.46 1.58
C ILE A 123 17.32 -0.98 1.85
N THR A 124 16.42 -0.11 1.40
CA THR A 124 16.53 1.36 1.53
C THR A 124 15.38 1.94 2.35
N LEU A 125 15.49 3.23 2.68
CA LEU A 125 14.44 4.00 3.34
C LEU A 125 13.68 4.82 2.32
N ASP A 126 12.37 4.95 2.50
CA ASP A 126 11.53 5.79 1.65
C ASP A 126 11.97 7.26 1.76
N GLU A 127 12.45 7.80 0.65
CA GLU A 127 12.88 9.19 0.53
C GLU A 127 11.74 10.17 0.84
N LYS A 128 10.47 9.75 0.75
CA LYS A 128 9.32 10.57 1.14
C LYS A 128 9.11 10.63 2.65
N CYS A 129 9.69 9.71 3.41
CA CYS A 129 9.62 9.75 4.86
C CYS A 129 10.31 11.00 5.39
N LYS A 130 9.54 11.89 6.02
CA LYS A 130 10.05 13.14 6.57
C LYS A 130 11.17 12.90 7.60
N PHE A 131 11.08 11.85 8.43
CA PHE A 131 12.18 11.44 9.31
C PHE A 131 13.43 11.07 8.52
N CYS A 132 13.31 10.23 7.48
CA CYS A 132 14.45 9.81 6.68
C CYS A 132 15.07 10.98 5.90
N LYS A 133 14.27 11.96 5.46
CA LYS A 133 14.77 13.22 4.87
C LYS A 133 15.60 14.03 5.86
N GLU A 134 15.13 14.16 7.09
CA GLU A 134 15.76 14.99 8.13
C GLU A 134 17.02 14.33 8.72
N HIS A 135 17.05 12.99 8.81
CA HIS A 135 18.10 12.25 9.52
C HIS A 135 18.99 11.37 8.63
N LYS A 136 18.67 11.21 7.34
CA LYS A 136 19.41 10.50 6.27
C LYS A 136 19.66 9.00 6.47
N THR A 137 19.79 8.53 7.71
CA THR A 137 19.87 7.12 8.07
C THR A 137 19.01 6.84 9.30
N ALA A 138 18.56 5.59 9.44
CA ALA A 138 17.87 5.08 10.61
C ALA A 138 18.53 3.76 10.99
N ASP A 139 19.60 3.86 11.78
CA ASP A 139 20.47 2.71 12.06
C ASP A 139 19.95 1.83 13.22
N GLU A 140 18.86 2.24 13.89
CA GLU A 140 18.35 1.60 15.11
C GLU A 140 16.81 1.56 15.14
N ASN A 141 16.25 0.46 15.69
CA ASN A 141 14.83 0.24 15.97
C ASN A 141 13.90 0.03 14.75
N LEU A 142 14.37 -0.67 13.71
CA LEU A 142 13.57 -1.07 12.54
C LEU A 142 13.27 -2.59 12.48
N ASN A 143 13.48 -3.31 13.58
CA ASN A 143 13.33 -4.77 13.60
C ASN A 143 11.89 -5.20 13.26
N SER A 144 10.89 -4.47 13.73
CA SER A 144 9.48 -4.81 13.51
C SER A 144 9.04 -4.55 12.06
N GLU A 145 9.59 -3.51 11.45
CA GLU A 145 9.42 -3.12 10.06
C GLU A 145 10.07 -4.18 9.15
N MET A 146 11.28 -4.62 9.52
CA MET A 146 12.02 -5.68 8.82
C MET A 146 11.29 -7.02 8.89
N GLU A 147 10.81 -7.42 10.06
CA GLU A 147 9.98 -8.63 10.22
C GLU A 147 8.72 -8.57 9.34
N SER A 148 8.08 -7.39 9.27
CA SER A 148 6.90 -7.19 8.43
C SER A 148 7.23 -7.31 6.94
N LEU A 149 8.37 -6.72 6.52
CA LEU A 149 8.86 -6.84 5.15
C LEU A 149 9.16 -8.29 4.77
N ILE A 150 9.87 -9.04 5.64
CA ILE A 150 10.18 -10.45 5.40
C ILE A 150 8.90 -11.27 5.21
N LYS A 151 7.88 -11.08 6.04
CA LYS A 151 6.59 -11.77 5.90
C LYS A 151 5.90 -11.47 4.57
N ILE A 152 5.94 -10.22 4.12
CA ILE A 152 5.40 -9.84 2.80
C ILE A 152 6.16 -10.58 1.70
N LYS A 153 7.49 -10.59 1.75
CA LYS A 153 8.35 -11.27 0.76
C LYS A 153 8.07 -12.77 0.69
N GLU A 154 7.96 -13.43 1.84
CA GLU A 154 7.67 -14.86 1.91
C GLU A 154 6.32 -15.19 1.27
N GLN A 155 5.28 -14.38 1.52
CA GLN A 155 3.94 -14.61 0.96
C GLN A 155 3.81 -14.22 -0.52
N MET A 156 4.61 -13.27 -0.97
CA MET A 156 4.64 -12.84 -2.37
C MET A 156 5.56 -13.69 -3.25
N SER A 157 6.41 -14.54 -2.66
CA SER A 157 7.28 -15.45 -3.40
C SER A 157 6.47 -16.47 -4.21
N THR A 158 6.88 -16.69 -5.46
CA THR A 158 6.20 -17.59 -6.39
C THR A 158 7.14 -18.13 -7.46
N ASP A 159 6.95 -19.40 -7.82
CA ASP A 159 7.61 -20.05 -8.95
C ASP A 159 6.73 -20.05 -10.22
N SER A 160 5.57 -19.39 -10.18
CA SER A 160 4.68 -19.33 -11.34
C SER A 160 5.30 -18.54 -12.48
N PRO A 161 5.27 -19.04 -13.73
CA PRO A 161 5.94 -18.41 -14.86
C PRO A 161 5.24 -17.13 -15.33
N PHE A 162 3.97 -16.91 -14.98
CA PHE A 162 3.19 -15.76 -15.41
C PHE A 162 2.68 -14.97 -14.22
N ILE A 163 3.08 -13.70 -14.17
CA ILE A 163 2.62 -12.71 -13.18
C ILE A 163 1.66 -11.75 -13.88
N TRP A 164 0.59 -11.40 -13.20
CA TRP A 164 -0.45 -10.50 -13.68
C TRP A 164 -0.58 -9.31 -12.74
N ARG A 165 -0.66 -8.12 -13.30
CA ARG A 165 -0.94 -6.89 -12.57
C ARG A 165 -2.33 -6.39 -12.87
N PHE A 166 -3.03 -5.95 -11.84
CA PHE A 166 -4.39 -5.41 -12.00
C PHE A 166 -4.34 -3.90 -12.23
N ALA A 167 -4.84 -3.44 -13.38
CA ALA A 167 -5.05 -2.03 -13.68
C ALA A 167 -6.32 -1.54 -13.00
N THR A 168 -6.19 -0.48 -12.19
CA THR A 168 -7.23 -0.03 -11.25
C THR A 168 -8.21 0.96 -11.86
N GLU A 169 -7.83 1.60 -12.97
CA GLU A 169 -8.54 2.74 -13.56
C GLU A 169 -8.69 3.94 -12.61
N VAL A 170 -7.87 4.01 -11.55
CA VAL A 170 -7.92 5.08 -10.53
C VAL A 170 -6.75 6.03 -10.73
N GLY A 171 -6.99 7.33 -10.74
CA GLY A 171 -5.91 8.33 -10.82
C GLY A 171 -6.43 9.74 -11.07
N GLU A 172 -5.52 10.64 -11.39
CA GLU A 172 -5.87 12.01 -11.75
C GLU A 172 -6.70 12.05 -13.04
N ILE A 173 -7.75 12.90 -13.06
CA ILE A 173 -8.68 12.99 -14.19
C ILE A 173 -7.96 13.30 -15.51
N GLN A 174 -6.93 14.13 -15.46
CA GLN A 174 -6.10 14.49 -16.62
C GLN A 174 -5.34 13.31 -17.25
N ASP A 175 -5.15 12.22 -16.49
CA ASP A 175 -4.44 11.02 -16.94
C ASP A 175 -5.43 9.92 -17.43
N SER A 176 -6.74 10.15 -17.32
CA SER A 176 -7.78 9.13 -17.55
C SER A 176 -7.71 8.44 -18.92
N SER A 177 -7.29 9.16 -19.97
CA SER A 177 -7.14 8.59 -21.32
C SER A 177 -6.01 7.56 -21.43
N MET A 178 -5.15 7.45 -20.42
CA MET A 178 -4.03 6.51 -20.39
C MET A 178 -4.38 5.21 -19.65
N PHE A 179 -5.48 5.17 -18.90
CA PHE A 179 -5.78 4.06 -18.00
C PHE A 179 -6.32 2.85 -18.74
N GLU A 180 -5.87 1.68 -18.31
CA GLU A 180 -6.52 0.40 -18.59
C GLU A 180 -7.25 -0.10 -17.34
N SER A 181 -7.99 -1.20 -17.49
CA SER A 181 -8.78 -1.81 -16.42
C SER A 181 -8.70 -3.33 -16.51
N GLY A 182 -8.57 -3.99 -15.36
CA GLY A 182 -8.52 -5.45 -15.27
C GLY A 182 -7.10 -6.04 -15.26
N TRP A 183 -7.00 -7.34 -15.53
CA TRP A 183 -5.73 -8.07 -15.48
C TRP A 183 -4.90 -7.84 -16.73
N ILE A 184 -3.64 -7.47 -16.53
CA ILE A 184 -2.64 -7.31 -17.58
C ILE A 184 -1.49 -8.26 -17.24
N LEU A 185 -1.08 -9.10 -18.19
CA LEU A 185 0.08 -9.96 -18.03
C LEU A 185 1.33 -9.08 -17.95
N GLU A 186 2.16 -9.31 -16.92
CA GLU A 186 3.44 -8.64 -16.78
C GLU A 186 4.42 -9.22 -17.80
N GLU A 187 5.02 -8.35 -18.62
CA GLU A 187 6.00 -8.70 -19.67
C GLU A 187 7.37 -9.05 -19.10
#